data_AF-T0ZGG9-F1
#
_entry.id   AF-T0ZGG9-F1
#
_cell.length_a   1.000
_cell.length_b   1.000
_cell.length_c   1.000
_cell.angle_alpha   90.00
_cell.angle_beta   90.00
_cell.angle_gamma   90.00
#
_symmetry.space_group_name_H-M   'P 1'
#
loop_
_entity.id
_entity.type
_entity.pdbx_description
1 polymer ?
#
loop_
_entity_poly.entity_id
_entity_poly.type
_entity_poly.pdbx_seq_one_letter_code
_entity_poly.pdbx_strand_id
1 'polypeptide(L)'
;MTRGAVRDVRARPEWVAEISTALYIGLIALVAQASGYFYILFPELGALGHDILKRPRGAWARAPLMLVLTPLATAGVGTLITRHLPYGLMSVLLDVCFSVLV
;
A
#
# COMPACT_ATOMS: atom_id res chain seq x y z
N MET A 1 23.26 5.09 -30.47
CA MET A 1 23.63 3.79 -29.87
C MET A 1 23.60 3.99 -28.35
N THR A 2 22.75 3.40 -27.52
CA THR A 2 21.86 2.24 -27.58
C THR A 2 20.66 2.52 -26.66
N ARG A 3 19.43 2.59 -27.21
CA ARG A 3 18.20 2.55 -26.41
C ARG A 3 18.11 1.15 -25.81
N GLY A 4 18.27 1.04 -24.49
CA GLY A 4 18.05 -0.21 -23.76
C GLY A 4 16.61 -0.67 -23.98
N ALA A 5 16.45 -1.89 -24.48
CA ALA A 5 15.16 -2.51 -24.70
C ALA A 5 14.37 -2.53 -23.39
N VAL A 6 13.34 -1.69 -23.29
CA VAL A 6 12.26 -1.86 -22.32
C VAL A 6 11.68 -3.23 -22.63
N ARG A 7 11.90 -4.17 -21.72
CA ARG A 7 11.34 -5.53 -21.82
C ARG A 7 9.84 -5.38 -22.03
N ASP A 8 9.35 -5.95 -23.11
CA ASP A 8 7.93 -6.06 -23.40
C ASP A 8 7.29 -6.90 -22.28
N VAL A 9 6.77 -6.21 -21.26
CA VAL A 9 6.01 -6.83 -20.18
C VAL A 9 4.72 -7.28 -20.82
N ARG A 10 4.71 -8.55 -21.25
CA ARG A 10 3.57 -9.26 -21.86
C ARG A 10 2.25 -8.64 -21.39
N ALA A 11 1.60 -7.89 -22.28
CA ALA A 11 0.36 -7.17 -22.00
C ALA A 11 -0.70 -8.18 -21.55
N ARG A 12 -0.78 -8.41 -20.23
CA ARG A 12 -1.89 -9.15 -19.66
C ARG A 12 -3.11 -8.24 -19.78
N PRO A 13 -4.29 -8.80 -20.12
CA PRO A 13 -5.48 -7.99 -20.21
C PRO A 13 -5.73 -7.26 -18.89
N GLU A 14 -6.03 -5.96 -18.93
CA GLU A 14 -6.19 -5.12 -17.73
C GLU A 14 -7.24 -5.69 -16.76
N TRP A 15 -8.32 -6.27 -17.30
CA TRP A 15 -9.36 -6.94 -16.51
C TRP A 15 -8.84 -8.10 -15.64
N VAL A 16 -7.77 -8.78 -16.06
CA VAL A 16 -7.15 -9.85 -15.25
C VAL A 16 -6.49 -9.24 -14.01
N ALA A 17 -5.83 -8.09 -14.16
CA ALA A 17 -5.21 -7.39 -13.04
C ALA A 17 -6.27 -6.82 -12.08
N GLU A 18 -7.34 -6.24 -12.62
CA GLU A 18 -8.46 -5.73 -11.83
C GLU A 18 -9.15 -6.84 -11.02
N ILE A 19 -9.51 -7.95 -11.67
CA ILE A 19 -10.14 -9.11 -10.98
C ILE A 19 -9.20 -9.68 -9.92
N SER A 20 -7.91 -9.81 -10.23
CA SER A 20 -6.93 -10.32 -9.27
C SER A 20 -6.82 -9.40 -8.05
N THR A 21 -6.84 -8.08 -8.26
CA THR A 21 -6.80 -7.08 -7.19
C THR A 21 -8.08 -7.12 -6.35
N ALA A 22 -9.25 -7.17 -6.98
CA ALA A 22 -10.54 -7.26 -6.28
C ALA A 22 -10.65 -8.54 -5.44
N LEU A 23 -10.27 -9.69 -6.01
CA LEU A 23 -10.24 -10.97 -5.30
C LEU A 23 -9.30 -10.91 -4.10
N TYR A 24 -8.12 -10.31 -4.30
CA TYR A 24 -7.11 -10.17 -3.26
C TYR A 24 -7.60 -9.31 -2.08
N ILE A 25 -8.13 -8.11 -2.37
CA ILE A 25 -8.69 -7.21 -1.34
C ILE A 25 -9.87 -7.88 -0.63
N GLY A 26 -10.75 -8.56 -1.38
CA GLY A 26 -11.89 -9.28 -0.83
C GLY A 26 -11.47 -10.40 0.14
N LEU A 27 -10.40 -11.15 -0.19
CA LEU A 27 -9.88 -12.19 0.68
C LEU A 27 -9.27 -11.62 1.97
N ILE A 28 -8.51 -10.53 1.88
CA ILE A 28 -8.00 -9.83 3.08
C ILE A 28 -9.17 -9.36 3.95
N ALA A 29 -10.18 -8.74 3.35
CA ALA A 29 -11.36 -8.26 4.08
C ALA A 29 -12.09 -9.41 4.77
N LEU A 30 -12.23 -10.56 4.11
CA LEU A 30 -12.83 -11.76 4.71
C LEU A 30 -12.00 -12.27 5.91
N VAL A 31 -10.67 -12.30 5.78
CA VAL A 31 -9.78 -12.68 6.90
C VAL A 31 -9.88 -11.68 8.05
N ALA A 32 -9.97 -10.38 7.78
CA ALA A 32 -10.16 -9.35 8.82
C ALA A 32 -11.47 -9.56 9.57
N GLN A 33 -12.56 -9.80 8.84
CA GLN A 33 -13.87 -10.04 9.45
C GLN A 33 -13.92 -11.35 10.24
N ALA A 34 -13.31 -12.42 9.72
CA ALA A 34 -13.29 -13.72 10.39
C ALA A 34 -12.39 -13.74 11.64
N SER A 35 -11.29 -12.99 11.63
CA SER A 35 -10.33 -12.96 12.73
C SER A 35 -10.63 -11.90 13.80
N GLY A 36 -11.51 -10.94 13.51
CA GLY A 36 -11.79 -9.80 14.38
C GLY A 36 -10.64 -8.78 14.43
N TYR A 37 -9.56 -8.98 13.69
CA TYR A 37 -8.47 -8.02 13.58
C TYR A 37 -8.81 -6.96 12.53
N PHE A 38 -9.11 -5.75 12.99
CA PHE A 38 -9.40 -4.59 12.13
C PHE A 38 -8.18 -4.13 11.32
N TYR A 39 -6.97 -4.47 11.75
CA TYR A 39 -5.72 -4.04 11.12
C TYR A 39 -4.98 -5.25 10.57
N ILE A 40 -5.08 -5.45 9.26
CA ILE A 40 -4.26 -6.43 8.54
C ILE A 40 -3.14 -5.69 7.82
N LEU A 41 -1.91 -6.20 7.97
CA LEU A 41 -0.76 -5.67 7.28
C LEU A 41 -0.91 -5.91 5.77
N PHE A 42 -0.96 -4.83 5.00
CA PHE A 42 -1.07 -4.89 3.55
C PHE A 42 0.21 -5.53 2.95
N PRO A 43 0.10 -6.38 1.91
CA PRO A 43 1.23 -7.15 1.38
C PRO A 43 2.35 -6.29 0.82
N GLU A 44 2.06 -5.03 0.46
CA GLU A 44 3.03 -4.05 -0.01
C GLU A 44 4.16 -3.83 1.01
N LEU A 45 3.87 -3.96 2.31
CA LEU A 45 4.90 -3.92 3.36
C LEU A 45 5.83 -5.14 3.31
N GLY A 46 5.32 -6.31 2.92
CA GLY A 46 6.13 -7.50 2.65
C GLY A 46 7.02 -7.32 1.41
N ALA A 47 6.48 -6.73 0.34
CA ALA A 47 7.26 -6.39 -0.86
C ALA A 47 8.38 -5.38 -0.55
N LEU A 48 8.09 -4.37 0.27
CA LEU A 48 9.06 -3.38 0.73
C LEU A 48 10.15 -4.00 1.62
N GLY A 49 9.78 -4.89 2.55
CA GLY A 49 10.75 -5.64 3.36
C GLY A 49 11.69 -6.47 2.50
N HIS A 50 11.16 -7.15 1.47
CA HIS A 50 11.97 -7.89 0.52
C HIS A 50 12.94 -7.01 -0.28
N ASP A 51 12.52 -5.80 -0.68
CA ASP A 51 13.41 -4.86 -1.36
C ASP A 51 14.56 -4.38 -0.47
N ILE A 52 14.28 -4.07 0.80
CA ILE A 52 15.31 -3.68 1.79
C ILE A 52 16.35 -4.79 1.97
N LEU A 53 15.89 -6.04 2.08
CA LEU A 53 16.77 -7.20 2.24
C LEU A 53 17.62 -7.46 0.98
N LYS A 54 17.04 -7.34 -0.22
CA LYS A 54 17.77 -7.55 -1.49
C LYS A 54 18.68 -6.38 -1.86
N ARG A 55 18.35 -5.16 -1.44
CA ARG A 55 19.08 -3.92 -1.77
C ARG A 55 19.40 -3.16 -0.47
N PRO A 56 20.38 -3.63 0.32
CA PRO A 56 20.72 -3.01 1.60
C PRO A 56 21.30 -1.58 1.49
N ARG A 57 21.66 -1.13 0.27
CA ARG A 57 22.07 0.25 -0.03
C ARG A 57 21.03 1.02 -0.87
N GLY A 58 19.82 0.46 -1.02
CA GLY A 58 18.70 1.08 -1.71
C GLY A 58 18.13 2.27 -0.93
N ALA A 59 17.29 3.08 -1.59
CA ALA A 59 16.72 4.29 -1.00
C ALA A 59 15.97 4.00 0.31
N TRP A 60 15.13 2.95 0.32
CA TRP A 60 14.36 2.52 1.49
C TRP A 60 15.24 2.03 2.64
N ALA A 61 16.28 1.24 2.35
CA ALA A 61 17.20 0.73 3.36
C ALA A 61 18.04 1.84 4.03
N ARG A 62 18.26 2.97 3.33
CA ARG A 62 18.99 4.14 3.86
C ARG A 62 18.11 5.10 4.65
N ALA A 63 16.79 4.94 4.61
CA ALA A 63 15.83 5.77 5.32
C ALA A 63 14.91 4.94 6.26
N PRO A 64 15.47 4.10 7.16
CA PRO A 64 14.69 3.19 8.00
C PRO A 64 13.74 3.92 8.94
N LEU A 65 14.10 5.13 9.36
CA LEU A 65 13.24 5.94 10.22
C LEU A 65 11.99 6.44 9.47
N MET A 66 12.15 6.87 8.22
CA MET A 66 11.00 7.31 7.40
C MET A 66 10.02 6.16 7.15
N LEU A 67 10.52 4.94 6.97
CA LEU A 67 9.69 3.74 6.81
C LEU A 67 8.78 3.43 8.00
N VAL A 68 9.13 3.92 9.18
CA VAL A 68 8.30 3.77 10.39
C VAL A 68 7.46 5.01 10.60
N LEU A 69 8.04 6.20 10.44
CA LEU A 69 7.38 7.46 10.76
C LEU A 69 6.28 7.83 9.77
N THR A 70 6.49 7.67 8.46
CA THR A 70 5.48 8.09 7.48
C THR A 70 4.22 7.23 7.54
N PRO A 71 4.28 5.88 7.63
CA PRO A 71 3.07 5.07 7.75
C PRO A 71 2.39 5.25 9.11
N LEU A 72 3.16 5.49 10.18
CA LEU A 72 2.59 5.75 11.50
C LEU A 72 1.85 7.09 11.54
N ALA A 73 2.40 8.14 10.92
CA ALA A 73 1.74 9.44 10.82
C ALA A 73 0.47 9.35 9.98
N THR A 74 0.53 8.74 8.79
CA THR A 74 -0.64 8.61 7.91
C THR A 74 -1.71 7.70 8.50
N ALA A 75 -1.35 6.56 9.10
CA ALA A 75 -2.29 5.70 9.81
C ALA A 75 -2.92 6.39 11.02
N GLY A 76 -2.15 7.18 11.77
CA GLY A 76 -2.65 7.97 12.89
C GLY A 76 -3.73 8.97 12.47
N VAL A 77 -3.46 9.72 11.39
CA VAL A 77 -4.43 10.70 10.86
C VAL A 77 -5.64 9.99 10.23
N GLY A 78 -5.45 8.92 9.48
CA GLY A 78 -6.58 8.17 8.91
C GLY A 78 -7.46 7.51 9.97
N THR A 79 -6.87 7.04 11.07
CA THR A 79 -7.64 6.55 12.22
C THR A 79 -8.44 7.67 12.88
N LEU A 80 -7.89 8.88 12.96
CA LEU A 80 -8.61 10.03 13.49
C LEU A 80 -9.79 10.42 12.58
N ILE A 81 -9.57 10.45 11.26
CA ILE A 81 -10.61 10.77 10.27
C ILE A 81 -11.73 9.74 10.34
N THR A 82 -11.42 8.45 10.28
CA THR A 82 -12.43 7.37 10.29
C THR A 82 -13.18 7.23 11.63
N ARG A 83 -12.65 7.77 12.73
CA ARG A 83 -13.35 7.87 14.01
C ARG A 83 -14.36 9.02 14.09
N HIS A 84 -14.14 10.10 13.33
CA HIS A 84 -14.97 11.31 13.38
C HIS A 84 -15.85 11.50 12.14
N LEU A 85 -15.54 10.80 11.05
CA LEU A 85 -16.23 10.89 9.78
C LEU A 85 -16.67 9.49 9.32
N PRO A 86 -17.92 9.30 8.88
CA PRO A 86 -18.34 8.05 8.29
C PRO A 86 -17.52 7.73 7.03
N TYR A 87 -17.29 6.45 6.77
CA TYR A 87 -16.63 6.01 5.54
C TYR A 87 -17.40 6.50 4.31
N GLY A 88 -16.73 7.29 3.47
CA GLY A 88 -17.30 7.84 2.26
C GLY A 88 -16.25 8.58 1.42
N LEU A 89 -16.68 9.23 0.34
CA LEU A 89 -15.75 9.94 -0.56
C LEU A 89 -14.88 10.96 0.19
N MET A 90 -15.45 11.71 1.13
CA MET A 90 -14.74 12.75 1.87
C MET A 90 -13.66 12.20 2.80
N SER A 91 -13.92 11.09 3.50
CA SER A 91 -12.90 10.46 4.35
C SER A 91 -11.73 9.97 3.51
N VAL A 92 -12.01 9.33 2.37
CA VAL A 92 -10.99 8.85 1.44
C VAL A 92 -10.16 10.00 0.86
N LEU A 93 -10.80 11.09 0.43
CA LEU A 93 -10.09 12.24 -0.14
C LEU A 93 -9.14 12.88 0.89
N LEU A 94 -9.60 13.06 2.12
CA LEU A 94 -8.76 13.61 3.19
C LEU A 94 -7.58 12.71 3.52
N ASP A 95 -7.81 11.39 3.63
CA ASP A 95 -6.76 10.41 3.90
C ASP A 95 -5.70 10.39 2.79
N VAL A 96 -6.13 10.39 1.52
CA VAL A 96 -5.22 10.37 0.37
C VAL A 96 -4.46 11.68 0.27
N CYS A 97 -5.13 12.83 0.39
CA CYS A 97 -4.47 14.14 0.35
C CYS A 97 -3.42 14.28 1.46
N PHE A 98 -3.74 13.85 2.68
CA PHE A 98 -2.78 13.86 3.77
C PHE A 98 -1.60 12.92 3.47
N SER A 99 -1.87 11.72 2.98
CA SER A 99 -0.83 10.72 2.69
C SER A 99 0.15 11.14 1.58
N VAL A 100 -0.29 11.95 0.62
CA VAL A 100 0.58 12.48 -0.45
C VAL A 100 1.50 13.61 0.06
N LEU A 101 1.10 14.30 1.14
CA LEU A 101 1.86 15.42 1.72
C LEU A 101 2.95 14.96 2.70
N VAL A 102 2.86 13.73 3.21
CA VAL A 102 3.79 13.13 4.19
C VAL A 102 4.86 12.31 3.49
#